data_AF-A0A3D6BZN5-F1
#
_entry.id   AF-A0A3D6BZN5-F1
#
_cell.length_a   1.000
_cell.length_b   1.000
_cell.length_c   1.000
_cell.angle_alpha   90.00
_cell.angle_beta   90.00
_cell.angle_gamma   90.00
#
_symmetry.space_group_name_H-M   'P 1'
#
loop_
_entity.id
_entity.type
_entity.pdbx_description
1 polymer ?
#
loop_
_entity_poly.entity_id
_entity_poly.type
_entity_poly.pdbx_seq_one_letter_code
_entity_poly.pdbx_strand_id
1 'polypeptide(L)' 'LEEIELASGDVFNADIHEAITQIPAPSDDLKGKIVDVVEKGYKLGDKIIRFPKVVIGQ' A
#
# COMPACT_ATOMS: atom_id res chain seq x y z
N LEU A 1 12.56 14.09 -5.38
CA LEU A 1 12.13 12.75 -4.97
C LEU A 1 11.12 12.97 -3.87
N GLU A 2 9.89 12.51 -4.05
CA GLU A 2 8.81 12.66 -3.08
C GLU A 2 8.39 11.27 -2.60
N GLU A 3 8.21 11.13 -1.29
CA GLU A 3 7.63 9.92 -0.70
C GLU A 3 6.14 9.86 -1.05
N ILE A 4 5.64 8.67 -1.36
CA ILE A 4 4.21 8.44 -1.53
C ILE A 4 3.62 8.28 -0.13
N GLU A 5 2.77 9.22 0.27
CA GLU A 5 2.06 9.11 1.56
C GLU A 5 1.09 7.94 1.52
N LEU A 6 1.28 7.01 2.46
CA LEU A 6 0.50 5.78 2.57
C LEU A 6 0.49 5.31 4.02
N ALA A 7 -0.68 4.91 4.50
CA ALA A 7 -0.89 4.43 5.85
C ALA A 7 -1.75 3.16 5.89
N SER A 8 -1.73 2.49 7.04
CA SER A 8 -2.68 1.43 7.33
C SER A 8 -4.11 1.97 7.31
N GLY A 9 -5.03 1.23 6.72
CA GLY A 9 -6.41 1.63 6.50
C GLY A 9 -6.66 2.36 5.18
N ASP A 10 -5.63 2.66 4.40
CA ASP A 10 -5.80 3.23 3.07
C ASP A 10 -6.29 2.19 2.05
N VAL A 11 -6.93 2.68 1.00
CA VAL A 11 -7.45 1.83 -0.08
C VAL A 11 -6.28 1.30 -0.91
N PHE A 12 -6.25 -0.01 -1.10
CA PHE A 12 -5.29 -0.62 -2.00
C PHE A 12 -5.62 -0.29 -3.47
N ASN A 13 -4.59 0.04 -4.25
CA ASN A 13 -4.70 0.30 -5.68
C ASN A 13 -3.50 -0.35 -6.40
N ALA A 14 -3.76 -1.35 -7.23
CA ALA A 14 -2.72 -2.10 -7.95
C ALA A 14 -1.94 -1.27 -8.99
N ASP A 15 -2.47 -0.12 -9.41
CA ASP A 15 -1.77 0.78 -10.35
C ASP A 15 -0.60 1.52 -9.69
N ILE A 16 -0.65 1.68 -8.37
CA ILE A 16 0.30 2.51 -7.62
C ILE A 16 0.88 1.83 -6.36
N HIS A 17 0.39 0.64 -5.99
CA HIS A 17 0.85 -0.15 -4.85
C HIS A 17 1.20 -1.58 -5.28
N GLU A 18 2.24 -2.16 -4.67
CA GLU A 18 2.64 -3.55 -4.87
C GLU A 18 2.20 -4.39 -3.66
N ALA A 19 1.22 -5.28 -3.85
CA ALA A 19 0.78 -6.19 -2.79
C ALA A 19 1.74 -7.38 -2.69
N ILE A 20 2.44 -7.52 -1.56
CA ILE A 20 3.38 -8.64 -1.38
C ILE A 20 2.74 -9.86 -0.73
N THR A 21 1.72 -9.64 0.10
CA THR A 21 1.00 -10.72 0.79
C THR A 21 -0.41 -10.26 1.20
N GLN A 22 -1.28 -11.24 1.43
CA GLN A 22 -2.61 -11.05 1.96
C GLN A 22 -2.73 -11.82 3.27
N ILE A 23 -3.31 -11.19 4.29
CA ILE A 23 -3.58 -11.81 5.58
C ILE A 23 -5.06 -11.69 5.90
N PRO A 24 -5.63 -12.56 6.75
CA PRO A 24 -6.96 -12.33 7.29
C PRO A 24 -7.04 -10.92 7.88
N ALA A 25 -8.03 -10.12 7.47
CA ALA A 25 -8.15 -8.77 7.99
C ALA A 25 -8.27 -8.81 9.52
N PRO A 26 -7.47 -8.03 10.27
CA PRO A 26 -7.50 -8.02 11.72
C PRO A 26 -8.81 -7.40 12.26
N SER A 27 -9.55 -6.71 11.40
CA SER A 27 -10.86 -6.12 11.68
C SER A 27 -11.64 -5.94 10.37
N ASP A 28 -12.96 -5.82 10.48
CA ASP A 28 -13.85 -5.72 9.30
C ASP A 28 -13.60 -4.46 8.45
N ASP A 29 -13.14 -3.37 9.07
CA ASP A 29 -12.83 -2.10 8.40
C ASP A 29 -11.53 -2.13 7.56
N LEU A 30 -10.71 -3.17 7.76
CA LEU A 30 -9.45 -3.39 7.03
C LEU A 30 -9.56 -4.44 5.93
N LYS A 31 -10.74 -5.04 5.71
CA LYS A 31 -10.99 -5.94 4.57
C LYS A 31 -10.85 -5.19 3.24
N GLY A 32 -10.02 -5.73 2.35
CA GLY A 32 -9.67 -5.15 1.06
C GLY A 32 -8.77 -3.91 1.14
N LYS A 33 -8.27 -3.54 2.33
CA LYS A 33 -7.44 -2.36 2.56
C LYS A 33 -6.01 -2.73 2.91
N ILE A 34 -5.15 -1.72 2.88
CA ILE A 34 -3.77 -1.85 3.33
C ILE A 34 -3.78 -2.05 4.85
N VAL A 35 -3.18 -3.13 5.31
CA VAL A 35 -2.98 -3.41 6.73
C VAL A 35 -1.63 -2.86 7.19
N ASP A 36 -0.61 -2.98 6.35
CA ASP A 36 0.73 -2.49 6.68
C ASP A 36 1.53 -2.09 5.42
N VAL A 37 2.46 -1.15 5.60
CA VAL A 37 3.38 -0.66 4.56
C VAL A 37 4.78 -1.18 4.88
N VAL A 38 5.21 -2.20 4.15
CA VAL A 38 6.49 -2.87 4.37
C VAL A 38 7.64 -2.08 3.77
N GLU A 39 7.42 -1.46 2.61
CA GLU A 39 8.38 -0.56 2.00
C GLU A 39 7.71 0.71 1.49
N LYS A 40 8.33 1.85 1.80
CA LYS A 40 7.91 3.15 1.30
C LYS A 40 8.10 3.26 -0.21
N GLY A 41 7.10 3.79 -0.89
CA GLY A 41 7.19 4.13 -2.31
C GLY A 41 7.69 5.56 -2.52
N TYR A 42 8.18 5.82 -3.72
CA TYR A 42 8.67 7.14 -4.11
C TYR A 42 8.33 7.48 -5.55
N LYS A 43 8.13 8.77 -5.79
CA LYS A 43 7.90 9.34 -7.12
C LYS A 43 8.85 10.50 -7.42
N LEU A 44 9.07 10.74 -8.71
CA LEU A 44 9.83 11.88 -9.22
C LEU A 44 8.93 12.61 -10.23
N GLY A 45 8.38 13.76 -9.81
CA GLY A 45 7.25 14.37 -10.53
C GLY A 45 6.05 13.42 -10.53
N ASP A 46 5.47 13.21 -11.71
CA ASP A 46 4.32 12.31 -11.87
C ASP A 46 4.71 10.83 -12.06
N LYS A 47 6.01 10.53 -12.17
CA LYS A 47 6.49 9.18 -12.41
C LYS A 47 6.80 8.46 -11.09
N ILE A 48 6.11 7.35 -10.84
CA ILE A 48 6.49 6.43 -9.76
C ILE A 48 7.81 5.75 -10.13
N ILE A 49 8.79 5.85 -9.24
CA ILE A 49 10.09 5.21 -9.42
C ILE A 49 10.27 3.99 -8.52
N ARG A 50 9.47 3.91 -7.44
CA ARG A 50 9.36 2.75 -6.57
C ARG A 50 7.93 2.66 -6.05
N PHE A 51 7.26 1.55 -6.33
CA PHE A 51 5.94 1.27 -5.78
C PHE A 51 6.09 0.94 -4.28
N PRO A 52 5.21 1.45 -3.41
CA PRO A 52 5.16 1.02 -2.02
C PRO A 52 4.77 -0.46 -1.98
N LYS A 53 5.45 -1.24 -1.12
CA LYS A 53 5.09 -2.65 -0.88
C LYS A 53 4.20 -2.73 0.32
N VAL A 54 3.05 -3.38 0.17
CA VAL A 54 1.99 -3.41 1.19
C VAL A 54 1.46 -4.80 1.46
N VAL A 55 0.92 -4.97 2.68
CA VAL A 55 0.10 -6.12 3.08
C VAL A 55 -1.37 -5.74 2.97
N ILE A 56 -2.19 -6.61 2.38
CA ILE A 56 -3.64 -6.38 2.24
C ILE A 56 -4.43 -7.29 3.18
N GLY A 57 -5.48 -6.76 3.79
CA GLY A 57 -6.46 -7.54 4.53
C GLY A 57 -7.43 -8.23 3.59
N GLN A 58 -7.59 -9.56 3.73
CA GLN A 58 -8.62 -10.34 3.04
C GLN A 58 -9.92 -10.38 3.83
#